data_AF-A0A150JSQ9-F1
#
_entry.id   AF-A0A150JSQ9-F1
#
_cell.length_a   1.000
_cell.length_b   1.000
_cell.length_c   1.000
_cell.angle_alpha   90.00
_cell.angle_beta   90.00
_cell.angle_gamma   90.00
#
_symmetry.space_group_name_H-M   'P 1'
#
loop_
_entity.id
_entity.type
_entity.pdbx_description
1 polymer ?
#
loop_
_entity_poly.entity_id
_entity_poly.type
_entity_poly.pdbx_seq_one_letter_code
_entity_poly.pdbx_strand_id
1 'polypeptide(L)' 'MIIIVHPKGILMKGKAWEIRDRLKTYRKKYETVAEWVAKTASS' A
#
# COMPACT_ATOMS: atom_id res chain seq x y z
N MET A 1 3.27 -11.84 2.90
CA MET A 1 3.28 -10.58 2.15
C MET A 1 4.02 -9.53 2.96
N ILE A 2 5.08 -8.94 2.41
CA ILE A 2 5.85 -7.88 3.05
C ILE A 2 5.46 -6.56 2.37
N ILE A 3 5.02 -5.59 3.16
CA ILE A 3 4.66 -4.25 2.68
C ILE A 3 5.71 -3.31 3.25
N ILE A 4 6.54 -2.75 2.39
CA ILE A 4 7.56 -1.77 2.77
C ILE A 4 7.05 -0.42 2.29
N VAL A 5 6.70 0.43 3.24
CA VAL A 5 6.27 1.79 2.94
C VAL A 5 7.51 2.67 2.95
N HIS A 6 7.83 3.24 1.81
CA HIS A 6 8.86 4.26 1.67
C HIS A 6 8.20 5.64 1.54
N PRO A 7 8.89 6.73 1.91
CA PRO A 7 8.37 8.08 1.75
C PRO A 7 8.10 8.47 0.28
N LYS A 8 8.69 7.75 -0.69
CA LYS A 8 8.45 7.94 -2.14
C LYS A 8 7.47 6.94 -2.77
N GLY A 9 6.93 5.98 -2.00
CA GLY A 9 6.04 4.96 -2.57
C GLY A 9 5.90 3.70 -1.72
N ILE A 10 5.29 2.66 -2.29
CA ILE A 10 4.94 1.44 -1.55
C ILE A 10 5.48 0.24 -2.29
N LEU A 11 6.33 -0.53 -1.61
CA LEU A 11 6.82 -1.81 -2.09
C LEU A 11 5.99 -2.94 -1.51
N MET A 12 5.49 -3.83 -2.37
CA MET A 12 4.78 -5.03 -1.94
C MET A 12 5.49 -6.27 -2.48
N LYS A 13 5.87 -7.17 -1.58
CA LYS A 13 6.46 -8.47 -1.91
C LYS A 13 5.49 -9.59 -1.51
N GLY A 14 5.01 -10.36 -2.48
CA GLY A 14 4.03 -11.44 -2.28
C GLY A 14 3.53 -12.02 -3.61
N LYS A 15 2.51 -12.89 -3.57
CA LYS A 15 1.90 -13.42 -4.79
C LYS A 15 1.14 -12.29 -5.49
N ALA A 16 1.17 -12.27 -6.83
CA ALA A 16 0.57 -11.20 -7.62
C ALA A 16 -0.94 -11.00 -7.34
N TRP A 17 -1.66 -12.08 -7.08
CA TRP A 17 -3.09 -12.01 -6.76
C TRP A 17 -3.35 -11.39 -5.37
N GLU A 18 -2.51 -11.68 -4.37
CA GLU A 18 -2.61 -11.08 -3.03
C GLU A 18 -2.37 -9.58 -3.10
N ILE A 19 -1.38 -9.14 -3.88
CA ILE A 19 -1.07 -7.73 -4.09
C ILE A 19 -2.26 -7.02 -4.75
N ARG A 20 -2.86 -7.63 -5.78
CA ARG A 20 -4.04 -7.08 -6.47
C ARG A 20 -5.25 -6.94 -5.55
N ASP A 21 -5.53 -7.94 -4.73
CA ASP A 21 -6.64 -7.91 -3.77
C ASP A 21 -6.44 -6.80 -2.72
N ARG A 22 -5.21 -6.69 -2.20
CA ARG A 22 -4.83 -5.66 -1.24
C ARG A 22 -4.97 -4.25 -1.84
N LEU A 23 -4.49 -4.05 -3.07
CA LEU A 23 -4.61 -2.78 -3.79
C LEU A 23 -6.08 -2.38 -4.00
N LYS A 24 -6.95 -3.33 -4.35
CA LYS A 24 -8.40 -3.07 -4.45
C LYS A 24 -9.01 -2.67 -3.12
N THR A 25 -8.59 -3.30 -2.03
CA THR A 25 -9.05 -2.97 -0.68
C THR A 25 -8.58 -1.58 -0.25
N TYR A 26 -7.31 -1.25 -0.51
CA TYR A 26 -6.74 0.05 -0.15
C TYR A 26 -7.25 1.20 -1.02
N ARG A 27 -7.59 0.95 -2.29
CA ARG A 27 -8.27 1.93 -3.16
C ARG A 27 -9.61 2.43 -2.58
N LYS A 28 -10.30 1.61 -1.77
CA LYS A 28 -11.53 2.03 -1.09
C LYS A 28 -11.28 2.85 0.17
N LYS A 29 -10.07 2.78 0.73
CA LYS A 29 -9.70 3.43 2.00
C LYS A 29 -8.89 4.70 1.80
N TYR A 30 -8.14 4.80 0.70
CA TYR A 30 -7.27 5.93 0.38
C TYR A 30 -7.50 6.35 -1.06
N GLU A 31 -7.70 7.65 -1.27
CA GLU A 31 -7.95 8.20 -2.60
C GLU A 31 -6.65 8.28 -3.44
N THR A 32 -5.52 8.50 -2.77
CA THR A 32 -4.20 8.59 -3.40
C THR A 32 -3.15 7.72 -2.71
N VAL A 33 -2.13 7.32 -3.47
CA VAL A 33 -0.97 6.61 -2.91
C VAL A 33 -0.22 7.48 -1.90
N ALA A 34 -0.19 8.80 -2.10
CA ALA A 34 0.45 9.75 -1.19
C ALA A 34 -0.23 9.75 0.19
N GLU A 35 -1.56 9.75 0.24
CA GLU A 35 -2.32 9.66 1.49
C GLU A 35 -2.09 8.33 2.20
N TRP A 36 -2.02 7.25 1.44
CA TRP A 36 -1.73 5.93 1.97
C TRP A 36 -0.31 5.85 2.58
N VAL A 37 0.70 6.39 1.89
CA VAL A 37 2.08 6.49 2.41
C VAL A 37 2.12 7.36 3.67
N ALA A 38 1.47 8.52 3.67
CA ALA A 38 1.44 9.42 4.82
C ALA A 38 0.79 8.78 6.06
N LYS A 39 -0.28 8.00 5.87
CA LYS A 39 -0.98 7.29 6.95
C LYS A 39 -0.22 6.06 7.48
N THR A 40 0.63 5.46 6.67
CA THR A 40 1.37 4.25 7.06
C THR A 40 2.79 4.54 7.55
N ALA A 41 3.36 5.69 7.18
CA ALA A 41 4.66 6.16 7.66
C ALA A 41 4.62 6.81 9.06
N SER A 42 3.44 7.03 9.66
CA SER A 42 3.32 7.62 11.01
C SER A 42 3.27 6.58 12.16
N SER A 43 3.82 5.37 11.95
CA SER A 43 3.84 4.30 12.95
C SER A 43 5.25 3.80 13.22
#